data_AF-A0A1H7WW25-F1
#
_entry.id   AF-A0A1H7WW25-F1
#
_cell.length_a   1.000
_cell.length_b   1.000
_cell.length_c   1.000
_cell.angle_alpha   90.00
_cell.angle_beta   90.00
_cell.angle_gamma   90.00
#
_symmetry.space_group_name_H-M   'P 1'
#
loop_
_entity.id
_entity.type
_entity.pdbx_description
1 polymer ?
#
loop_
_entity_poly.entity_id
_entity_poly.type
_entity_poly.pdbx_seq_one_letter_code
_entity_poly.pdbx_strand_id
1 'polypeptide(L)'
;MVARYNWLYSFQIALYITLYGSGIPRLNYQAETATLNNLIRDWENKPELVYAIAFFDLSDWVNELKDAKGQFNAKFLFRTQEYDDANPDPIKSKREETNAAYYALRDRINALHLLTETPLSRYSTVINQFNAL
;
A
#
# COMPACT_ATOMS: atom_id res chain seq x y z
N MET A 1 5.44 -54.96 3.53
CA MET A 1 4.32 -54.15 2.98
C MET A 1 4.42 -52.67 3.31
N VAL A 2 4.91 -52.26 4.48
CA VAL A 2 4.99 -50.85 4.93
C VAL A 2 5.83 -49.94 4.00
N ALA A 3 6.98 -50.42 3.49
CA ALA A 3 7.86 -49.59 2.65
C ALA A 3 7.26 -49.20 1.27
N ARG A 4 6.35 -50.01 0.70
CA ARG A 4 5.68 -49.69 -0.58
C ARG A 4 4.60 -48.61 -0.43
N TYR A 5 3.96 -48.53 0.74
CA TYR A 5 2.98 -47.47 1.05
C TYR A 5 3.66 -46.12 1.30
N ASN A 6 4.80 -46.09 1.99
CA ASN A 6 5.54 -44.85 2.25
C ASN A 6 6.01 -44.12 0.99
N TRP A 7 6.44 -44.86 -0.04
CA TRP A 7 6.88 -44.28 -1.31
C TRP A 7 5.73 -43.64 -2.10
N LEU A 8 4.54 -44.24 -2.04
CA LEU A 8 3.34 -43.72 -2.68
C LEU A 8 2.91 -42.38 -2.06
N TYR A 9 2.85 -42.28 -0.73
CA TYR A 9 2.47 -41.05 -0.05
C TYR A 9 3.48 -39.91 -0.27
N SER A 10 4.79 -40.21 -0.23
CA SER A 10 5.84 -39.22 -0.51
C SER A 10 5.74 -38.69 -1.94
N PHE A 11 5.52 -39.59 -2.90
CA PHE A 11 5.35 -39.22 -4.30
C PHE A 11 4.09 -38.36 -4.50
N GLN A 12 2.99 -38.69 -3.83
CA GLN A 12 1.71 -37.99 -3.99
C GLN A 12 1.78 -36.53 -3.53
N ILE A 13 2.34 -36.26 -2.36
CA ILE A 13 2.40 -34.88 -1.84
C ILE A 13 3.40 -34.03 -2.62
N ALA A 14 4.54 -34.61 -3.02
CA ALA A 14 5.51 -33.93 -3.88
C ALA A 14 4.91 -33.63 -5.26
N LEU A 15 4.19 -34.58 -5.86
CA LEU A 15 3.49 -34.40 -7.13
C LEU A 15 2.44 -33.29 -7.05
N TYR A 16 1.70 -33.22 -5.94
CA TYR A 16 0.68 -32.18 -5.75
C TYR A 16 1.28 -30.79 -5.55
N ILE A 17 2.40 -30.66 -4.83
CA ILE A 17 3.13 -29.39 -4.73
C ILE A 17 3.64 -28.97 -6.12
N THR A 18 4.10 -29.93 -6.94
CA THR A 18 4.49 -29.63 -8.34
C THR A 18 3.31 -29.28 -9.25
N LEU A 19 2.10 -29.78 -8.96
CA LEU A 19 0.89 -29.53 -9.76
C LEU A 19 0.51 -28.04 -9.75
N TYR A 20 0.62 -27.38 -8.59
CA TYR A 20 0.41 -25.93 -8.48
C TYR A 20 1.66 -25.12 -8.87
N GLY A 21 2.83 -25.76 -8.88
CA GLY A 21 4.09 -25.22 -9.41
C GLY A 21 4.71 -24.12 -8.55
N SER A 22 5.87 -23.62 -8.98
CA SER A 22 6.61 -22.52 -8.33
C SER A 22 6.13 -21.12 -8.74
N GLY A 23 5.02 -21.05 -9.49
CA GLY A 23 4.48 -19.83 -10.09
C GLY A 23 3.53 -19.05 -9.19
N ILE A 24 3.04 -19.66 -8.09
CA ILE A 24 2.02 -19.05 -7.20
C ILE A 24 2.40 -17.63 -6.75
N PRO A 25 3.64 -17.35 -6.30
CA PRO A 25 4.02 -16.00 -5.84
C PRO A 25 4.09 -14.94 -6.95
N ARG A 26 3.98 -15.33 -8.22
CA ARG A 26 4.00 -14.43 -9.38
C ARG A 26 2.60 -14.10 -9.89
N LEU A 27 1.56 -14.73 -9.33
CA LEU A 27 0.19 -14.47 -9.68
C LEU A 27 -0.25 -13.10 -9.15
N ASN A 28 -1.25 -12.49 -9.79
CA ASN A 28 -1.91 -11.33 -9.20
C ASN A 28 -2.70 -11.76 -7.95
N TYR A 29 -3.05 -10.80 -7.10
CA TYR A 29 -3.72 -11.05 -5.82
C TYR A 29 -4.93 -12.00 -5.92
N GLN A 30 -5.83 -11.77 -6.88
CA GLN A 30 -7.04 -12.60 -7.01
C GLN A 30 -6.70 -14.02 -7.44
N ALA A 31 -5.80 -14.17 -8.41
CA ALA A 31 -5.37 -15.46 -8.91
C ALA A 31 -4.56 -16.25 -7.85
N GLU A 32 -3.67 -15.59 -7.11
CA GLU A 32 -2.91 -16.17 -6.01
C GLU A 32 -3.85 -16.67 -4.90
N THR A 33 -4.77 -15.81 -4.46
CA THR A 33 -5.75 -16.14 -3.41
C THR A 33 -6.63 -17.33 -3.81
N ALA A 34 -7.13 -17.34 -5.05
CA ALA A 34 -7.92 -18.45 -5.59
C ALA A 34 -7.11 -19.74 -5.67
N THR A 35 -5.86 -19.67 -6.11
CA THR A 35 -4.97 -20.83 -6.22
C THR A 35 -4.68 -21.43 -4.85
N LEU A 36 -4.32 -20.59 -3.87
CA LEU A 36 -4.08 -21.03 -2.49
C LEU A 36 -5.35 -21.60 -1.83
N ASN A 37 -6.53 -21.02 -2.09
CA ASN A 37 -7.82 -21.59 -1.64
C ASN A 37 -8.02 -23.00 -2.18
N ASN A 38 -7.81 -23.19 -3.48
CA ASN A 38 -8.00 -24.50 -4.10
C ASN A 38 -6.98 -25.53 -3.58
N LEU A 39 -5.72 -25.12 -3.41
CA LEU A 39 -4.65 -25.97 -2.88
C LEU A 39 -4.97 -26.44 -1.45
N ILE A 40 -5.32 -25.50 -0.55
CA ILE A 40 -5.67 -25.84 0.83
C ILE A 40 -6.91 -26.72 0.88
N ARG A 41 -7.94 -26.41 0.07
CA ARG A 41 -9.15 -27.24 -0.01
C ARG A 41 -8.82 -28.66 -0.44
N ASP A 42 -7.95 -28.84 -1.43
CA ASP A 42 -7.55 -30.16 -1.89
C ASP A 42 -6.81 -30.93 -0.80
N TRP A 43 -5.89 -30.27 -0.09
CA TRP A 43 -5.14 -30.84 1.04
C TRP A 43 -6.04 -31.29 2.20
N GLU A 44 -7.14 -30.60 2.43
CA GLU A 44 -8.08 -30.89 3.53
C GLU A 44 -9.17 -31.92 3.15
N ASN A 45 -9.50 -32.05 1.86
CA ASN A 45 -10.65 -32.84 1.43
C ASN A 45 -10.32 -34.09 0.62
N LYS A 46 -9.12 -34.19 0.03
CA LYS A 46 -8.70 -35.38 -0.72
C LYS A 46 -8.10 -36.40 0.27
N PRO A 47 -8.71 -37.58 0.46
CA PRO A 47 -8.26 -38.53 1.48
C PRO A 47 -6.78 -38.87 1.35
N GLU A 48 -6.27 -39.07 0.14
CA GLU A 48 -4.86 -39.37 -0.13
C GLU A 48 -3.91 -38.27 0.34
N LEU A 49 -4.32 -37.00 0.29
CA LEU A 49 -3.52 -35.86 0.73
C LEU A 49 -3.62 -35.67 2.24
N VAL A 50 -4.82 -35.84 2.82
CA VAL A 50 -5.01 -35.83 4.28
C VAL A 50 -4.14 -36.91 4.94
N TYR A 51 -4.13 -38.12 4.38
CA TYR A 51 -3.27 -39.20 4.87
C TYR A 51 -1.79 -38.87 4.71
N ALA A 52 -1.36 -38.28 3.59
CA ALA A 52 0.03 -37.90 3.40
C ALA A 52 0.47 -36.79 4.38
N ILE A 53 -0.36 -35.77 4.59
CA ILE A 53 -0.09 -34.69 5.54
C ILE A 53 0.06 -35.23 6.96
N ALA A 54 -0.85 -36.11 7.39
CA ALA A 54 -0.76 -36.75 8.69
C ALA A 54 0.47 -37.67 8.80
N PHE A 55 0.77 -38.43 7.74
CA PHE A 55 1.89 -39.37 7.71
C PHE A 55 3.25 -38.68 7.78
N PHE A 56 3.41 -37.53 7.12
CA PHE A 56 4.63 -36.72 7.13
C PHE A 56 4.67 -35.65 8.22
N ASP A 57 3.65 -35.59 9.08
CA ASP A 57 3.54 -34.60 10.15
C ASP A 57 3.60 -33.14 9.64
N LEU A 58 2.91 -32.88 8.53
CA LEU A 58 2.92 -31.56 7.87
C LEU A 58 1.76 -30.66 8.30
N SER A 59 0.97 -31.09 9.28
CA SER A 59 -0.23 -30.37 9.73
C SER A 59 0.07 -28.93 10.16
N ASP A 60 1.18 -28.72 10.87
CA ASP A 60 1.62 -27.38 11.30
C ASP A 60 1.95 -26.49 10.10
N TRP A 61 2.54 -27.06 9.05
CA TRP A 61 2.85 -26.35 7.81
C TRP A 61 1.59 -25.92 7.06
N VAL A 62 0.56 -26.78 7.03
CA VAL A 62 -0.74 -26.46 6.44
C VAL A 62 -1.42 -25.34 7.23
N ASN A 63 -1.35 -25.40 8.56
CA ASN A 63 -1.91 -24.38 9.44
C ASN A 63 -1.20 -23.03 9.27
N GLU A 64 0.13 -23.01 9.21
CA GLU A 64 0.93 -21.80 8.96
C GLU A 64 0.57 -21.19 7.60
N LEU A 65 0.44 -22.00 6.55
CA LEU A 65 0.05 -21.52 5.23
C LEU A 65 -1.34 -20.86 5.24
N LYS A 66 -2.30 -21.44 5.98
CA LYS A 66 -3.64 -20.87 6.17
C LYS A 66 -3.58 -19.53 6.89
N ASP A 67 -2.80 -19.46 7.96
CA ASP A 67 -2.65 -18.24 8.77
C ASP A 67 -1.97 -17.12 7.99
N ALA A 68 -0.80 -17.38 7.40
CA ALA A 68 -0.04 -16.42 6.61
C ALA A 68 -0.87 -15.82 5.47
N LYS A 69 -1.64 -16.66 4.77
CA LYS A 69 -2.58 -16.21 3.74
C LYS A 69 -3.68 -15.32 4.33
N GLY A 70 -4.26 -15.71 5.46
CA GLY A 70 -5.29 -14.93 6.15
C GLY A 70 -4.79 -13.53 6.52
N GLN A 71 -3.60 -13.45 7.12
CA GLN A 71 -2.93 -12.19 7.46
C GLN A 71 -2.67 -11.33 6.22
N PHE A 72 -2.18 -11.93 5.14
CA PHE A 72 -1.92 -11.21 3.90
C PHE A 72 -3.20 -10.65 3.28
N ASN A 73 -4.26 -11.45 3.18
CA ASN A 73 -5.57 -11.04 2.66
C ASN A 73 -6.16 -9.90 3.49
N ALA A 74 -6.13 -10.01 4.82
CA ALA A 74 -6.60 -8.96 5.72
C ALA A 74 -5.83 -7.64 5.51
N LYS A 75 -4.50 -7.72 5.42
CA LYS A 75 -3.64 -6.55 5.22
C LYS A 75 -3.81 -5.91 3.84
N PHE A 76 -4.03 -6.72 2.80
CA PHE A 76 -4.29 -6.22 1.46
C PHE A 76 -5.62 -5.46 1.40
N LEU A 77 -6.70 -6.07 1.91
CA LEU A 77 -8.01 -5.42 1.97
C LEU A 77 -7.99 -4.14 2.80
N PHE A 78 -7.30 -4.17 3.95
CA PHE A 78 -7.13 -2.99 4.80
C PHE A 78 -6.45 -1.84 4.04
N ARG A 79 -5.36 -2.11 3.31
CA ARG A 79 -4.68 -1.08 2.50
C ARG A 79 -5.57 -0.54 1.38
N THR A 80 -6.29 -1.41 0.69
CA THR A 80 -7.23 -0.98 -0.36
C THR A 80 -8.31 -0.08 0.24
N GLN A 81 -8.87 -0.48 1.39
CA GLN A 81 -9.85 0.32 2.11
C GLN A 81 -9.24 1.65 2.60
N GLU A 82 -8.01 1.67 3.11
CA GLU A 82 -7.33 2.93 3.47
C GLU A 82 -7.13 3.84 2.26
N TYR A 83 -6.85 3.30 1.07
CA TYR A 83 -6.78 4.09 -0.16
C TYR A 83 -8.15 4.65 -0.56
N ASP A 84 -9.22 3.89 -0.34
CA ASP A 84 -10.59 4.29 -0.66
C ASP A 84 -11.16 5.28 0.39
N ASP A 85 -10.84 5.08 1.68
CA ASP A 85 -11.27 5.88 2.84
C ASP A 85 -10.38 7.09 3.10
N ALA A 86 -9.16 7.10 2.58
CA ALA A 86 -8.33 8.30 2.54
C ALA A 86 -9.06 9.33 1.68
N ASN A 87 -9.92 10.10 2.34
CA ASN A 87 -10.59 11.26 1.80
C ASN A 87 -9.52 12.04 1.03
N PRO A 88 -9.56 12.04 -0.31
CA PRO A 88 -8.70 12.90 -1.05
C PRO A 88 -9.32 14.26 -0.75
N ASP A 89 -8.75 15.01 0.19
CA ASP A 89 -8.38 16.34 -0.25
C ASP A 89 -7.33 16.05 -1.32
N PRO A 90 -7.70 15.98 -2.61
CA PRO A 90 -6.74 15.58 -3.62
C PRO A 90 -5.56 16.53 -3.47
N ILE A 91 -4.35 16.05 -3.74
CA ILE A 91 -3.16 16.91 -3.79
C ILE A 91 -3.45 18.19 -4.61
N LYS A 92 -4.38 18.12 -5.57
CA LYS A 92 -4.99 19.25 -6.27
C LYS A 92 -5.63 20.31 -5.34
N SER A 93 -6.52 19.94 -4.43
CA SER A 93 -7.17 20.83 -3.44
C SER A 93 -6.12 21.58 -2.62
N LYS A 94 -5.14 20.87 -2.07
CA LYS A 94 -4.04 21.49 -1.31
C LYS A 94 -3.13 22.38 -2.15
N ARG A 95 -2.92 22.06 -3.43
CA ARG A 95 -2.23 22.95 -4.39
C ARG A 95 -3.02 24.23 -4.65
N GLU A 96 -4.34 24.13 -4.79
CA GLU A 96 -5.23 25.29 -4.98
C GLU A 96 -5.22 26.20 -3.75
N GLU A 97 -5.35 25.63 -2.54
CA GLU A 97 -5.22 26.37 -1.27
C GLU A 97 -3.85 27.06 -1.17
N THR A 98 -2.76 26.34 -1.49
CA THR A 98 -1.39 26.88 -1.44
C THR A 98 -1.19 28.02 -2.44
N ASN A 99 -1.69 27.85 -3.67
CA ASN A 99 -1.61 28.89 -4.69
C ASN A 99 -2.38 30.15 -4.28
N ALA A 100 -3.58 29.99 -3.72
CA ALA A 100 -4.37 31.11 -3.22
C ALA A 100 -3.62 31.88 -2.11
N ALA A 101 -3.05 31.16 -1.14
CA ALA A 101 -2.26 31.77 -0.07
C ALA A 101 -1.00 32.47 -0.60
N TYR A 102 -0.29 31.85 -1.54
CA TYR A 102 0.91 32.41 -2.18
C TYR A 102 0.58 33.70 -2.94
N TYR A 103 -0.47 33.70 -3.76
CA TYR A 103 -0.86 34.89 -4.50
C TYR A 103 -1.33 36.02 -3.59
N ALA A 104 -2.09 35.71 -2.53
CA ALA A 104 -2.48 36.70 -1.53
C ALA A 104 -1.26 37.34 -0.84
N LEU A 105 -0.23 36.55 -0.50
CA LEU A 105 1.02 37.06 0.08
C LEU A 105 1.76 37.95 -0.91
N ARG A 106 1.95 37.48 -2.15
CA ARG A 106 2.61 38.23 -3.22
C ARG A 106 1.92 39.57 -3.45
N ASP A 107 0.60 39.57 -3.58
CA ASP A 107 -0.18 40.77 -3.86
C ASP A 107 -0.08 41.76 -2.70
N ARG A 108 -0.05 41.28 -1.46
CA ARG A 108 0.19 42.12 -0.28
C ARG A 108 1.59 42.73 -0.25
N ILE A 109 2.62 41.97 -0.60
CA ILE A 109 4.01 42.48 -0.71
C ILE A 109 4.07 43.56 -1.79
N ASN A 110 3.51 43.31 -2.97
CA ASN A 110 3.46 44.26 -4.08
C ASN A 110 2.71 45.54 -3.70
N ALA A 111 1.55 45.42 -3.04
CA ALA A 111 0.78 46.56 -2.58
C ALA A 111 1.55 47.38 -1.54
N LEU A 112 2.23 46.73 -0.59
CA LEU A 112 3.07 47.40 0.41
C LEU A 112 4.23 48.14 -0.27
N HIS A 113 4.95 47.48 -1.17
CA HIS A 113 6.03 48.08 -1.95
C HIS A 113 5.54 49.32 -2.71
N LEU A 114 4.42 49.23 -3.44
CA LEU A 114 3.83 50.37 -4.15
C LEU A 114 3.46 51.51 -3.18
N LEU A 115 2.80 51.22 -2.06
CA LEU A 115 2.42 52.23 -1.07
C LEU A 115 3.62 52.88 -0.39
N THR A 116 4.73 52.15 -0.21
CA THR A 116 5.97 52.70 0.34
C THR A 116 6.80 53.48 -0.67
N GLU A 117 6.68 53.18 -1.97
CA GLU A 117 7.42 53.83 -3.06
C GLU A 117 6.62 54.95 -3.76
N THR A 118 5.33 55.10 -3.46
CA THR A 118 4.53 56.25 -3.89
C THR A 118 4.81 57.43 -2.95
N PRO A 119 5.26 58.61 -3.44
CA PRO A 119 5.94 59.58 -2.60
C PRO A 119 4.97 60.51 -1.86
N LEU A 120 4.97 60.40 -0.54
CA LEU A 120 5.48 61.46 0.32
C LEU A 120 6.37 60.75 1.34
N SER A 121 7.68 60.77 1.10
CA SER A 121 8.66 60.38 2.10
C SER A 121 8.26 60.97 3.46
N ARG A 122 8.25 60.18 4.53
CA ARG A 122 8.03 60.68 5.91
C ARG A 122 9.05 61.76 6.31
N TYR A 123 10.09 61.93 5.51
CA TYR A 123 11.12 62.96 5.63
C TYR A 123 10.95 64.12 4.65
N SER A 124 9.85 64.18 3.88
CA SER A 124 9.58 65.28 2.92
C SER A 124 9.66 66.65 3.60
N THR A 125 9.20 66.76 4.84
CA THR A 125 9.36 67.98 5.65
C THR A 125 10.82 68.35 5.88
N VAL A 126 11.67 67.39 6.24
CA VAL A 126 13.11 67.62 6.52
C VAL A 126 13.87 67.92 5.23
N ILE A 127 13.57 67.21 4.14
CA ILE A 127 14.18 67.43 2.82
C ILE A 127 13.84 68.84 2.31
N ASN A 128 12.60 69.28 2.45
CA ASN A 128 12.19 70.62 2.04
C ASN A 128 12.83 71.73 2.90
N GLN A 129 13.04 71.48 4.20
CA GLN A 129 13.74 72.42 5.09
C GLN A 129 15.22 72.56 4.73
N PHE A 130 15.89 71.47 4.33
CA PHE A 130 17.30 71.49 3.95
C PHE A 130 17.55 72.21 2.61
N ASN A 131 16.64 72.04 1.65
CA ASN A 131 16.75 72.66 0.32
C ASN A 131 16.34 74.14 0.28
N ALA A 132 15.78 74.68 1.37
CA ALA A 132 15.38 76.07 1.51
C ALA A 132 16.45 76.96 2.17
N LEU A 133 17.63 76.39 2.48
CA LEU A 133 18.85 77.08 2.92
C LEU A 133 19.80 77.28 1.74
#